data_AF-A0A8E2DT47-F1
#
_entry.id   AF-A0A8E2DT47-F1
#
_cell.length_a   1.000
_cell.length_b   1.000
_cell.length_c   1.000
_cell.angle_alpha   90.00
_cell.angle_beta   90.00
_cell.angle_gamma   90.00
#
_symmetry.space_group_name_H-M   'P 1'
#
loop_
_entity.id
_entity.type
_entity.pdbx_description
1 polymer ?
#
loop_
_entity_poly.entity_id
_entity_poly.type
_entity_poly.pdbx_seq_one_letter_code
_entity_poly.pdbx_strand_id
1 'polypeptide(L)'
;MAVPSSSNGTVEREMTIHQRGLVDTCFEEGQYEAGIRVLDQLRSRKYKPFPPHIRQLIYIALYPPASDPEDQPMEEFPTDPARASPSKFLSRQQSQFSLSPTPAAVEAARNLLFAFAHTNTPEILFRALPRSVGYNGAVLDAVDDDSFVSREAACIRDTRNVWEILRENFLQRRTDAAAPRKKARNRRRAAGDNRDFEDDSDSLTGPVGQQAWPILEWLLIIMEKDERRTQTLYSPLLLSQISPSKSSSGARWDLDAPLDIVFHTLQTSAPRRRALGLRLLILLVNLTSTTLVDLPMFLNAVSDRVLSLPFDDLTALFGALPATRPALHFRLALCKRYLARSSSTDAEKSRARPKPLQRGQPPNAPSDPTENAQDPSSGAEAASVARQYLPTSSVEILRLVSEPQPSNDMVARIKMELVLVYWMLQKQSGDAGDTDWQDILSSGKLSEAFGGDIAPVSGGIGPGGAYSALLTAITVR
;
A
#
# COMPACT_ATOMS: atom_id res chain seq x y z
N MET A 1 -17.42 8.14 -38.53
CA MET A 1 -16.75 8.98 -37.51
C MET A 1 -17.65 9.04 -36.30
N ALA A 2 -17.32 8.32 -35.22
CA ALA A 2 -18.09 8.35 -33.98
C ALA A 2 -17.71 9.61 -33.20
N VAL A 3 -18.68 10.48 -32.97
CA VAL A 3 -18.51 11.66 -32.12
C VAL A 3 -18.24 11.14 -30.69
N PRO A 4 -17.15 11.56 -30.03
CA PRO A 4 -16.94 11.20 -28.63
C PRO A 4 -18.08 11.84 -27.83
N SER A 5 -18.96 11.01 -27.30
CA SER A 5 -19.97 11.43 -26.36
C SER A 5 -19.25 12.00 -25.14
N SER A 6 -19.14 13.32 -25.08
CA SER A 6 -18.77 14.04 -23.86
C SER A 6 -19.71 13.56 -22.77
N SER A 7 -19.22 12.69 -21.91
CA SER A 7 -19.95 12.25 -20.72
C SER A 7 -20.26 13.51 -19.94
N ASN A 8 -21.51 13.97 -19.96
CA ASN A 8 -22.00 14.99 -19.05
C ASN A 8 -21.64 14.53 -17.65
N GLY A 9 -20.55 15.08 -17.11
CA GLY A 9 -20.05 14.73 -15.79
C GLY A 9 -21.15 15.08 -14.81
N THR A 10 -21.89 14.07 -14.34
CA THR A 10 -22.86 14.26 -13.29
C THR A 10 -22.08 14.65 -12.04
N VAL A 11 -21.97 15.95 -11.79
CA VAL A 11 -21.36 16.48 -10.58
C VAL A 11 -22.14 15.92 -9.40
N GLU A 12 -21.50 15.07 -8.60
CA GLU A 12 -22.11 14.56 -7.37
C GLU A 12 -22.39 15.74 -6.42
N ARG A 13 -23.63 15.84 -5.95
CA ARG A 13 -24.13 16.89 -5.05
C ARG A 13 -23.84 16.52 -3.60
N GLU A 14 -23.64 17.49 -2.73
CA GLU A 14 -23.51 17.19 -1.30
C GLU A 14 -24.84 16.71 -0.71
N MET A 15 -24.76 15.81 0.28
CA MET A 15 -25.92 15.46 1.11
C MET A 15 -26.44 16.70 1.83
N THR A 16 -27.76 16.85 1.93
CA THR A 16 -28.38 17.95 2.67
C THR A 16 -28.14 17.80 4.18
N ILE A 17 -28.22 18.90 4.93
CA ILE A 17 -28.08 18.87 6.40
C ILE A 17 -29.08 17.88 7.03
N HIS A 18 -30.32 17.86 6.54
CA HIS A 18 -31.33 16.91 7.01
C HIS A 18 -30.94 15.44 6.75
N GLN A 19 -30.42 15.12 5.56
CA GLN A 19 -29.94 13.76 5.26
C GLN A 19 -28.77 13.36 6.15
N ARG A 20 -27.88 14.30 6.49
CA ARG A 20 -26.79 14.06 7.42
C ARG A 20 -27.32 13.79 8.83
N GLY A 21 -28.20 14.66 9.32
CA GLY A 21 -28.82 14.58 10.64
C GLY A 21 -29.55 13.26 10.90
N LEU A 22 -30.24 12.68 9.90
CA LEU A 22 -30.88 11.37 10.05
C LEU A 22 -29.90 10.26 10.43
N VAL A 23 -28.69 10.29 9.87
CA VAL A 23 -27.63 9.30 10.16
C VAL A 23 -26.97 9.63 11.49
N ASP A 24 -26.69 10.93 11.73
CA ASP A 24 -26.05 11.41 12.96
C ASP A 24 -26.88 11.05 14.21
N THR A 25 -28.21 11.26 14.19
CA THR A 25 -29.09 10.89 15.31
C THR A 25 -29.03 9.39 15.63
N CYS A 26 -29.04 8.51 14.62
CA CYS A 26 -28.91 7.08 14.86
C CYS A 26 -27.55 6.72 15.49
N PHE A 27 -26.46 7.37 15.05
CA PHE A 27 -25.12 7.12 15.58
C PHE A 27 -24.91 7.71 16.99
N GLU A 28 -25.56 8.82 17.31
CA GLU A 28 -25.59 9.39 18.67
C GLU A 28 -26.30 8.47 19.67
N GLU A 29 -27.39 7.83 19.23
CA GLU A 29 -28.15 6.87 20.04
C GLU A 29 -27.51 5.47 20.12
N GLY A 30 -26.36 5.25 19.46
CA GLY A 30 -25.71 3.94 19.40
C GLY A 30 -26.43 2.91 18.51
N GLN A 31 -27.44 3.34 17.73
CA GLN A 31 -28.19 2.50 16.79
C GLN A 31 -27.43 2.38 15.45
N TYR A 32 -26.23 1.81 15.50
CA TYR A 32 -25.32 1.77 14.35
C TYR A 32 -25.93 1.07 13.13
N GLU A 33 -26.62 -0.07 13.29
CA GLU A 33 -27.22 -0.78 12.16
C GLU A 33 -28.33 0.04 11.48
N ALA A 34 -29.11 0.78 12.26
CA ALA A 34 -30.16 1.66 11.73
C ALA A 34 -29.53 2.83 10.95
N GLY A 35 -28.51 3.48 11.52
CA GLY A 35 -27.79 4.57 10.86
C GLY A 35 -27.10 4.12 9.56
N ILE A 36 -26.45 2.95 9.57
CA ILE A 36 -25.86 2.33 8.38
C ILE A 36 -26.93 2.05 7.31
N ARG A 37 -28.10 1.52 7.71
CA ARG A 37 -29.21 1.26 6.79
C ARG A 37 -29.75 2.54 6.17
N VAL A 38 -29.92 3.60 6.96
CA VAL A 38 -30.34 4.92 6.46
C VAL A 38 -29.31 5.47 5.47
N LEU A 39 -28.02 5.37 5.81
CA LEU A 39 -26.94 5.81 4.93
C LEU A 39 -26.88 5.01 3.61
N ASP A 40 -27.16 3.71 3.63
CA ASP A 40 -27.28 2.90 2.40
C ASP A 40 -28.49 3.30 1.55
N GLN A 41 -29.63 3.65 2.16
CA GLN A 41 -30.79 4.18 1.43
C GLN A 41 -30.50 5.54 0.77
N LEU A 42 -29.63 6.34 1.37
CA LEU A 42 -29.19 7.64 0.84
C LEU A 42 -28.07 7.52 -0.21
N ARG A 43 -27.42 6.35 -0.30
CA ARG A 43 -26.33 6.10 -1.26
C ARG A 43 -26.84 6.23 -2.70
N SER A 44 -26.14 7.04 -3.49
CA SER A 44 -26.49 7.29 -4.88
C SER A 44 -25.30 7.81 -5.66
N ARG A 45 -25.24 7.52 -6.97
CA ARG A 45 -24.23 8.10 -7.87
C ARG A 45 -24.34 9.61 -8.04
N LYS A 46 -25.45 10.22 -7.58
CA LYS A 46 -25.71 11.67 -7.68
C LYS A 46 -25.30 12.42 -6.40
N TYR A 47 -25.02 11.73 -5.30
CA TYR A 47 -24.75 12.34 -4.01
C TYR A 47 -23.39 11.90 -3.47
N LYS A 48 -22.64 12.87 -2.93
CA LYS A 48 -21.37 12.65 -2.23
C LYS A 48 -21.67 12.18 -0.81
N PRO A 49 -21.20 11.01 -0.37
CA PRO A 49 -21.28 10.66 1.04
C PRO A 49 -20.53 11.70 1.89
N PHE A 50 -21.06 11.99 3.07
CA PHE A 50 -20.45 12.93 3.99
C PHE A 50 -19.15 12.32 4.57
N PRO A 51 -17.98 12.98 4.47
CA PRO A 51 -16.70 12.38 4.87
C PRO A 51 -16.63 11.87 6.33
N PRO A 52 -17.21 12.54 7.34
CA PRO A 52 -17.32 12.00 8.69
C PRO A 52 -18.05 10.65 8.76
N HIS A 53 -19.14 10.46 8.01
CA HIS A 53 -19.86 9.18 7.98
C HIS A 53 -18.99 8.06 7.42
N ILE A 54 -18.20 8.32 6.37
CA ILE A 54 -17.25 7.34 5.85
C ILE A 54 -16.17 6.98 6.88
N ARG A 55 -15.65 7.97 7.63
CA ARG A 55 -14.70 7.69 8.74
C ARG A 55 -15.33 6.85 9.85
N GLN A 56 -16.56 7.18 10.26
CA GLN A 56 -17.30 6.41 11.25
C GLN A 56 -17.56 4.97 10.77
N LEU A 57 -17.91 4.77 9.49
CA LEU A 57 -18.01 3.43 8.90
C LEU A 57 -16.68 2.66 8.94
N ILE A 58 -15.57 3.31 8.63
CA ILE A 58 -14.23 2.69 8.72
C ILE A 58 -13.92 2.31 10.17
N TYR A 59 -14.18 3.20 11.13
CA TYR A 59 -14.01 2.92 12.55
C TYR A 59 -14.85 1.71 13.00
N ILE A 60 -16.14 1.69 12.66
CA ILE A 60 -17.04 0.57 12.97
C ILE A 60 -16.54 -0.71 12.31
N ALA A 61 -16.12 -0.67 11.04
CA ALA A 61 -15.64 -1.84 10.31
C ALA A 61 -14.31 -2.41 10.84
N LEU A 62 -13.49 -1.59 11.49
CA LEU A 62 -12.23 -1.97 12.14
C LEU A 62 -12.42 -2.42 13.59
N TYR A 63 -13.61 -2.23 14.17
CA TYR A 63 -13.85 -2.47 15.59
C TYR A 63 -13.61 -3.96 15.94
N PRO A 64 -12.80 -4.25 16.98
CA PRO A 64 -12.47 -5.62 17.32
C PRO A 64 -13.67 -6.39 17.87
N PRO A 65 -13.76 -7.71 17.58
CA PRO A 65 -14.76 -8.58 18.19
C PRO A 65 -14.59 -8.59 19.72
N ALA A 66 -15.63 -9.01 20.43
CA ALA A 66 -15.49 -9.17 21.87
C ALA A 66 -14.47 -10.27 22.15
N SER A 67 -13.51 -9.99 23.03
CA SER A 67 -12.61 -10.99 23.60
C SER A 67 -13.48 -12.08 24.21
N ASP A 68 -13.14 -13.34 23.93
CA ASP A 68 -13.89 -14.47 24.46
C ASP A 68 -13.94 -14.37 25.99
N PRO A 69 -15.10 -14.66 26.62
CA PRO A 69 -15.27 -14.49 28.06
C PRO A 69 -14.31 -15.34 28.89
N GLU A 70 -13.69 -16.36 28.29
CA GLU A 70 -12.69 -17.22 28.93
C GLU A 70 -11.33 -16.54 29.11
N ASP A 71 -11.00 -15.55 28.26
CA ASP A 71 -9.72 -14.83 28.32
C ASP A 71 -9.75 -13.61 29.24
N GLN A 72 -10.93 -13.24 29.76
CA GLN A 72 -11.02 -12.16 30.73
C GLN A 72 -10.54 -12.70 32.08
N PRO A 73 -9.41 -12.20 32.63
CA PRO A 73 -9.03 -12.54 33.98
C PRO A 73 -10.22 -12.19 34.85
N MET A 74 -10.76 -13.18 35.55
CA MET A 74 -11.90 -13.02 36.44
C MET A 74 -11.49 -11.93 37.44
N GLU A 75 -11.85 -10.67 37.17
CA GLU A 75 -11.46 -9.55 38.00
C GLU A 75 -11.98 -9.91 39.38
N GLU A 76 -11.05 -10.12 40.32
CA GLU A 76 -11.39 -10.37 41.71
C GLU A 76 -12.29 -9.21 42.15
N PHE A 77 -13.59 -9.47 42.19
CA PHE A 77 -14.58 -8.49 42.57
C PHE A 77 -14.09 -7.85 43.87
N PRO A 78 -13.91 -6.51 43.92
CA PRO A 78 -13.48 -5.85 45.13
C PRO A 78 -14.40 -6.28 46.26
N THR A 79 -13.89 -7.09 47.18
CA THR A 79 -14.66 -7.82 48.19
C THR A 79 -15.15 -6.90 49.31
N ASP A 80 -15.17 -5.58 49.07
CA ASP A 80 -15.56 -4.55 50.01
C ASP A 80 -16.96 -4.01 49.65
N PRO A 81 -18.05 -4.71 50.06
CA PRO A 81 -19.44 -4.39 49.69
C PRO A 81 -19.96 -3.07 50.28
N ALA A 82 -19.16 -2.35 51.06
CA ALA A 82 -19.63 -1.24 51.89
C ALA A 82 -19.65 0.14 51.19
N ARG A 83 -19.10 0.31 49.98
CA ARG A 83 -18.84 1.65 49.42
C ARG A 83 -19.45 2.02 48.07
N ALA A 84 -20.18 1.14 47.39
CA ALA A 84 -20.78 1.48 46.11
C ALA A 84 -22.27 1.13 46.04
N SER A 85 -23.11 2.14 45.78
CA SER A 85 -24.54 1.94 45.51
C SER A 85 -24.71 1.16 44.20
N PRO A 86 -25.37 -0.03 44.22
CA PRO A 86 -25.48 -0.94 43.06
C PRO A 86 -26.07 -0.29 41.81
N SER A 87 -26.99 0.68 41.97
CA SER A 87 -27.68 1.34 40.87
C SER A 87 -26.76 2.19 39.98
N LYS A 88 -25.65 2.71 40.51
CA LYS A 88 -24.69 3.51 39.72
C LYS A 88 -23.73 2.65 38.91
N PHE A 89 -23.53 1.38 39.32
CA PHE A 89 -22.66 0.45 38.62
C PHE A 89 -23.36 -0.08 37.36
N LEU A 90 -24.62 -0.51 37.48
CA LEU A 90 -25.40 -1.01 36.36
C LEU A 90 -25.64 0.05 35.28
N SER A 91 -25.93 1.30 35.67
CA SER A 91 -26.18 2.37 34.69
C SER A 91 -24.92 2.75 33.89
N ARG A 92 -23.74 2.68 34.52
CA ARG A 92 -22.46 2.99 33.87
C ARG A 92 -21.99 1.85 32.97
N GLN A 93 -22.26 0.61 33.38
CA GLN A 93 -21.93 -0.57 32.59
C GLN A 93 -22.83 -0.68 31.36
N GLN A 94 -24.15 -0.48 31.51
CA GLN A 94 -25.10 -0.53 30.39
C GLN A 94 -24.84 0.57 29.34
N SER A 95 -24.49 1.79 29.75
CA SER A 95 -24.20 2.88 28.79
C SER A 95 -22.92 2.67 28.00
N GLN A 96 -21.92 1.98 28.56
CA GLN A 96 -20.68 1.68 27.84
C GLN A 96 -20.86 0.55 26.83
N PHE A 97 -21.60 -0.50 27.18
CA PHE A 97 -21.90 -1.59 26.25
C PHE A 97 -22.85 -1.16 25.12
N SER A 98 -23.81 -0.27 25.41
CA SER A 98 -24.76 0.21 24.41
C SER A 98 -24.12 1.07 23.30
N LEU A 99 -22.95 1.65 23.54
CA LEU A 99 -22.27 2.54 22.58
C LEU A 99 -21.17 1.85 21.78
N SER A 100 -20.87 0.57 22.05
CA SER A 100 -19.84 -0.15 21.31
C SER A 100 -20.43 -0.78 20.04
N PRO A 101 -19.77 -0.68 18.86
CA PRO A 101 -20.26 -1.32 17.65
C PRO A 101 -20.49 -2.82 17.83
N THR A 102 -21.70 -3.28 17.49
CA THR A 102 -22.06 -4.70 17.51
C THR A 102 -21.39 -5.43 16.33
N PRO A 103 -21.21 -6.75 16.39
CA PRO A 103 -20.71 -7.53 15.25
C PRO A 103 -21.55 -7.35 13.98
N ALA A 104 -22.87 -7.22 14.12
CA ALA A 104 -23.78 -6.96 13.00
C ALA A 104 -23.55 -5.58 12.37
N ALA A 105 -23.32 -4.55 13.19
CA ALA A 105 -22.94 -3.22 12.71
C ALA A 105 -21.57 -3.22 12.00
N VAL A 106 -20.59 -3.97 12.52
CA VAL A 106 -19.27 -4.14 11.88
C VAL A 106 -19.44 -4.72 10.47
N GLU A 107 -20.22 -5.80 10.32
CA GLU A 107 -20.47 -6.42 9.03
C GLU A 107 -21.27 -5.51 8.08
N ALA A 108 -22.31 -4.85 8.58
CA ALA A 108 -23.10 -3.90 7.80
C ALA A 108 -22.26 -2.71 7.30
N ALA A 109 -21.35 -2.19 8.13
CA ALA A 109 -20.45 -1.11 7.76
C ALA A 109 -19.47 -1.54 6.66
N ARG A 110 -18.90 -2.76 6.77
CA ARG A 110 -18.04 -3.34 5.72
C ARG A 110 -18.81 -3.43 4.41
N ASN A 111 -20.00 -4.03 4.42
CA ASN A 111 -20.84 -4.17 3.23
C ASN A 111 -21.16 -2.82 2.58
N LEU A 112 -21.51 -1.81 3.39
CA LEU A 112 -21.80 -0.47 2.90
C LEU A 112 -20.56 0.24 2.33
N LEU A 113 -19.38 0.09 2.95
CA LEU A 113 -18.13 0.61 2.39
C LEU A 113 -17.86 0.05 0.99
N PHE A 114 -18.00 -1.27 0.81
CA PHE A 114 -17.89 -1.89 -0.52
C PHE A 114 -18.97 -1.38 -1.47
N ALA A 115 -20.22 -1.21 -1.04
CA ALA A 115 -21.28 -0.65 -1.87
C ALA A 115 -20.98 0.79 -2.32
N PHE A 116 -20.38 1.61 -1.44
CA PHE A 116 -19.89 2.95 -1.78
C PHE A 116 -18.76 2.90 -2.82
N ALA A 117 -17.79 1.99 -2.69
CA ALA A 117 -16.72 1.81 -3.67
C ALA A 117 -17.26 1.51 -5.08
N HIS A 118 -18.38 0.80 -5.20
CA HIS A 118 -19.04 0.54 -6.49
C HIS A 118 -19.85 1.73 -6.99
N THR A 119 -20.45 2.51 -6.10
CA THR A 119 -21.42 3.56 -6.46
C THR A 119 -20.76 4.91 -6.73
N ASN A 120 -19.86 5.33 -5.86
CA ASN A 120 -19.28 6.67 -5.87
C ASN A 120 -17.90 6.70 -6.50
N THR A 121 -17.41 7.90 -6.79
CA THR A 121 -16.07 8.02 -7.34
C THR A 121 -14.97 7.87 -6.28
N PRO A 122 -13.80 7.35 -6.65
CA PRO A 122 -12.66 7.20 -5.74
C PRO A 122 -12.30 8.49 -5.00
N GLU A 123 -12.29 9.63 -5.71
CA GLU A 123 -11.81 10.89 -5.19
C GLU A 123 -12.70 11.42 -4.05
N ILE A 124 -14.00 11.12 -4.06
CA ILE A 124 -14.93 11.51 -3.01
C ILE A 124 -14.77 10.64 -1.77
N LEU A 125 -14.60 9.33 -1.94
CA LEU A 125 -14.37 8.42 -0.81
C LEU A 125 -13.04 8.73 -0.12
N PHE A 126 -12.00 9.05 -0.90
CA PHE A 126 -10.69 9.44 -0.37
C PHE A 126 -10.68 10.78 0.40
N ARG A 127 -11.70 11.63 0.29
CA ARG A 127 -11.80 12.84 1.12
C ARG A 127 -12.01 12.52 2.60
N ALA A 128 -12.49 11.32 2.91
CA ALA A 128 -12.66 10.87 4.29
C ALA A 128 -11.36 10.42 4.94
N LEU A 129 -10.37 10.03 4.12
CA LEU A 129 -9.12 9.42 4.55
C LEU A 129 -8.05 10.48 4.88
N PRO A 130 -7.05 10.12 5.72
CA PRO A 130 -5.88 10.96 5.95
C PRO A 130 -5.19 11.27 4.62
N ARG A 131 -4.64 12.49 4.52
CA ARG A 131 -3.82 12.91 3.39
C ARG A 131 -2.41 13.13 3.89
N SER A 132 -1.41 12.63 3.17
CA SER A 132 -0.03 12.84 3.56
C SER A 132 0.25 14.34 3.67
N VAL A 133 0.73 14.75 4.84
CA VAL A 133 1.02 16.13 5.24
C VAL A 133 1.89 16.81 4.19
N GLY A 134 1.39 17.94 3.67
CA GLY A 134 2.00 18.71 2.58
C GLY A 134 1.02 19.73 1.98
N TYR A 135 -0.28 19.46 2.08
CA TYR A 135 -1.32 20.48 1.90
C TYR A 135 -1.61 21.12 3.26
N ASN A 136 -1.15 22.35 3.47
CA ASN A 136 -1.52 23.24 4.58
C ASN A 136 -3.01 23.64 4.49
N GLY A 137 -3.92 22.66 4.47
CA GLY A 137 -5.37 22.85 4.52
C GLY A 137 -5.87 22.80 5.94
N ALA A 138 -5.20 23.52 6.84
CA ALA A 138 -5.55 23.61 8.25
C ALA A 138 -6.75 24.55 8.48
N VAL A 139 -7.92 24.30 7.84
CA VAL A 139 -9.24 24.85 8.24
C VAL A 139 -10.35 24.01 7.60
N LEU A 140 -10.46 22.71 7.91
CA LEU A 140 -11.67 21.95 7.54
C LEU A 140 -12.44 21.62 8.81
N ASP A 141 -13.49 22.43 9.00
CA ASP A 141 -14.63 22.30 9.90
C ASP A 141 -14.36 21.57 11.23
N ALA A 142 -14.18 22.37 12.29
CA ALA A 142 -14.60 21.96 13.62
C ALA A 142 -16.12 21.84 13.64
N VAL A 143 -16.66 20.81 12.96
CA VAL A 143 -18.03 20.36 13.20
C VAL A 143 -18.03 19.82 14.63
N ASP A 144 -19.01 20.24 15.44
CA ASP A 144 -19.22 19.66 16.76
C ASP A 144 -19.38 18.13 16.62
N ASP A 145 -18.35 17.40 17.07
CA ASP A 145 -18.33 15.94 17.11
C ASP A 145 -19.13 15.48 18.34
N ASP A 146 -20.45 15.61 18.29
CA ASP A 146 -21.34 15.32 19.43
C ASP A 146 -21.49 13.81 19.67
N SER A 147 -21.47 12.99 18.61
CA SER A 147 -21.65 11.54 18.73
C SER A 147 -20.40 10.82 19.26
N PHE A 148 -20.61 9.74 20.02
CA PHE A 148 -19.52 8.90 20.53
C PHE A 148 -18.63 8.38 19.39
N VAL A 149 -19.24 7.79 18.36
CA VAL A 149 -18.51 7.24 17.21
C VAL A 149 -17.80 8.32 16.40
N SER A 150 -18.33 9.55 16.30
CA SER A 150 -17.62 10.64 15.60
C SER A 150 -16.30 10.96 16.29
N ARG A 151 -16.33 11.10 17.62
CA ARG A 151 -15.13 11.38 18.44
C ARG A 151 -14.11 10.25 18.35
N GLU A 152 -14.54 9.00 18.39
CA GLU A 152 -13.62 7.87 18.27
C GLU A 152 -13.05 7.75 16.85
N ALA A 153 -13.87 7.98 15.81
CA ALA A 153 -13.44 7.96 14.41
C ALA A 153 -12.51 9.13 14.03
N ALA A 154 -12.37 10.15 14.88
CA ALA A 154 -11.40 11.22 14.70
C ALA A 154 -9.96 10.69 14.63
N CYS A 155 -9.66 9.55 15.29
CA CYS A 155 -8.34 8.94 15.21
C CYS A 155 -7.90 8.63 13.77
N ILE A 156 -8.84 8.28 12.88
CA ILE A 156 -8.58 8.01 11.46
C ILE A 156 -8.12 9.28 10.75
N ARG A 157 -8.77 10.41 11.02
CA ARG A 157 -8.39 11.72 10.45
C ARG A 157 -7.00 12.14 10.91
N ASP A 158 -6.68 11.83 12.16
CA ASP A 158 -5.44 12.27 12.81
C ASP A 158 -4.23 11.39 12.46
N THR A 159 -4.43 10.27 11.75
CA THR A 159 -3.33 9.46 11.20
C THR A 159 -2.59 10.18 10.07
N ARG A 160 -1.32 9.83 9.85
CA ARG A 160 -0.49 10.47 8.82
C ARG A 160 -0.86 9.99 7.41
N ASN A 161 -1.22 8.72 7.27
CA ASN A 161 -1.55 8.08 6.01
C ASN A 161 -2.47 6.88 6.24
N VAL A 162 -3.07 6.38 5.16
CA VAL A 162 -4.01 5.25 5.24
C VAL A 162 -3.38 3.94 5.70
N TRP A 163 -2.06 3.78 5.59
CA TRP A 163 -1.37 2.55 5.97
C TRP A 163 -1.30 2.39 7.49
N GLU A 164 -1.26 3.49 8.25
CA GLU A 164 -1.30 3.47 9.72
C GLU A 164 -2.63 2.92 10.26
N ILE A 165 -3.74 3.18 9.55
CA ILE A 165 -5.08 2.66 9.89
C ILE A 165 -5.11 1.12 9.83
N LEU A 166 -4.26 0.53 8.98
CA LEU A 166 -4.24 -0.92 8.76
C LEU A 166 -3.43 -1.67 9.80
N ARG A 167 -2.56 -1.00 10.56
CA ARG A 167 -1.65 -1.65 11.50
C ARG A 167 -2.39 -2.46 12.55
N GLU A 168 -1.75 -3.54 13.00
CA GLU A 168 -2.25 -4.26 14.16
C GLU A 168 -2.37 -3.32 15.36
N ASN A 169 -3.43 -3.52 16.15
CA ASN A 169 -3.75 -2.69 17.31
C ASN A 169 -4.04 -1.21 17.01
N PHE A 170 -4.31 -0.83 15.75
CA PHE A 170 -4.77 0.54 15.43
C PHE A 170 -5.99 0.95 16.26
N LEU A 171 -6.96 0.05 16.42
CA LEU A 171 -8.06 0.18 17.37
C LEU A 171 -7.96 -0.89 18.45
N GLN A 172 -7.94 -0.48 19.71
CA GLN A 172 -8.03 -1.35 20.87
C GLN A 172 -9.38 -1.13 21.58
N ARG A 173 -10.01 -2.21 22.04
CA ARG A 173 -11.23 -2.10 22.82
C ARG A 173 -10.90 -1.46 24.17
N ARG A 174 -11.63 -0.40 24.55
CA ARG A 174 -11.39 0.33 25.81
C ARG A 174 -11.50 -0.52 27.08
N THR A 175 -12.18 -1.66 27.03
CA THR A 175 -12.28 -2.60 28.15
C THR A 175 -10.96 -3.25 28.49
N ASP A 176 -10.07 -3.40 27.51
CA ASP A 176 -8.84 -4.18 27.64
C ASP A 176 -7.65 -3.30 28.02
N ALA A 177 -7.80 -1.98 27.82
CA ALA A 177 -6.88 -0.99 28.36
C ALA A 177 -7.10 -0.88 29.87
N ALA A 178 -6.36 -1.69 30.63
CA ALA A 178 -6.25 -1.61 32.08
C ALA A 178 -6.30 -0.13 32.52
N ALA A 179 -7.23 0.18 33.43
CA ALA A 179 -7.59 1.54 33.82
C ALA A 179 -6.34 2.43 33.86
N PRO A 180 -6.31 3.57 33.12
CA PRO A 180 -5.11 4.37 32.97
C PRO A 180 -4.62 4.71 34.37
N ARG A 181 -3.52 4.06 34.78
CA ARG A 181 -2.87 4.32 36.06
C ARG A 181 -2.66 5.82 36.07
N LYS A 182 -3.34 6.51 36.99
CA LYS A 182 -3.35 7.97 37.10
C LYS A 182 -1.90 8.46 37.23
N LYS A 183 -1.21 8.66 36.10
CA LYS A 183 0.07 9.36 36.08
C LYS A 183 -0.28 10.78 36.48
N ALA A 184 0.20 11.14 37.67
CA ALA A 184 -0.08 12.40 38.31
C ALA A 184 0.16 13.56 37.35
N ARG A 185 -0.86 14.39 37.22
CA ARG A 185 -0.93 15.66 36.50
C ARG A 185 0.27 16.56 36.86
N ASN A 186 1.38 16.46 36.14
CA ASN A 186 2.41 17.48 36.19
C ASN A 186 2.27 18.40 34.97
N ARG A 187 1.69 19.56 35.25
CA ARG A 187 1.35 20.62 34.30
C ARG A 187 2.60 21.46 34.08
N ARG A 188 3.36 21.25 33.00
CA ARG A 188 4.22 22.29 32.43
C ARG A 188 4.06 22.35 30.92
N ARG A 189 3.61 23.52 30.47
CA ARG A 189 3.66 24.00 29.10
C ARG A 189 5.13 24.01 28.66
N ALA A 190 5.47 23.26 27.62
CA ALA A 190 6.61 23.50 26.76
C ALA A 190 6.35 22.82 25.42
N ALA A 191 6.66 23.53 24.34
CA ALA A 191 6.48 23.10 22.97
C ALA A 191 7.36 21.88 22.61
N GLY A 192 6.85 21.01 21.74
CA GLY A 192 7.64 19.98 21.06
C GLY A 192 7.96 18.76 21.91
N ASP A 193 6.94 18.02 22.36
CA ASP A 193 7.15 16.75 23.06
C ASP A 193 7.05 15.59 22.07
N ASN A 194 8.23 15.16 21.62
CA ASN A 194 8.47 13.90 20.92
C ASN A 194 8.03 12.77 21.87
N ARG A 195 6.94 12.08 21.54
CA ARG A 195 6.50 10.91 22.29
C ARG A 195 7.45 9.74 21.99
N ASP A 196 8.58 9.71 22.69
CA ASP A 196 9.41 8.51 22.83
C ASP A 196 8.67 7.53 23.74
N PHE A 197 7.86 6.66 23.12
CA PHE A 197 7.31 5.47 23.74
C PHE A 197 8.41 4.40 23.76
N GLU A 198 9.17 4.32 24.85
CA GLU A 198 10.07 3.19 25.14
C GLU A 198 9.24 1.92 25.40
N ASP A 199 9.00 1.18 24.31
CA ASP A 199 9.41 -0.22 24.07
C ASP A 199 9.72 -1.11 25.29
N ASP A 200 8.78 -1.99 25.67
CA ASP A 200 9.13 -3.20 26.44
C ASP A 200 8.17 -4.39 26.23
N SER A 201 7.38 -4.37 25.17
CA SER A 201 6.74 -5.59 24.66
C SER A 201 6.56 -5.47 23.15
N ASP A 202 7.68 -5.59 22.44
CA ASP A 202 7.78 -5.63 20.99
C ASP A 202 7.19 -6.95 20.43
N SER A 203 5.98 -7.31 20.88
CA SER A 203 5.15 -8.30 20.21
C SER A 203 4.94 -7.78 18.80
N LEU A 204 5.65 -8.39 17.85
CA LEU A 204 5.75 -8.02 16.44
C LEU A 204 4.37 -7.61 15.90
N THR A 205 4.06 -6.31 15.95
CA THR A 205 2.79 -5.82 15.43
C THR A 205 2.83 -5.96 13.93
N GLY A 206 1.94 -6.79 13.40
CA GLY A 206 1.85 -7.01 11.97
C GLY A 206 1.52 -5.69 11.24
N PRO A 207 2.01 -5.49 10.00
CA PRO A 207 1.68 -4.31 9.22
C PRO A 207 0.19 -4.26 8.84
N VAL A 208 -0.53 -5.37 8.97
CA VAL A 208 -1.99 -5.45 8.79
C VAL A 208 -2.62 -6.22 9.95
N GLY A 209 -3.46 -5.55 10.74
CA GLY A 209 -4.22 -6.17 11.82
C GLY A 209 -5.31 -7.12 11.31
N GLN A 210 -5.69 -8.08 12.15
CA GLN A 210 -6.68 -9.12 11.78
C GLN A 210 -8.04 -8.55 11.33
N GLN A 211 -8.45 -7.39 11.83
CA GLN A 211 -9.70 -6.72 11.43
C GLN A 211 -9.55 -5.77 10.25
N ALA A 212 -8.32 -5.46 9.84
CA ALA A 212 -8.02 -4.49 8.79
C ALA A 212 -8.04 -5.07 7.38
N TRP A 213 -8.06 -6.41 7.22
CA TRP A 213 -8.08 -7.06 5.90
C TRP A 213 -9.21 -6.59 4.97
N PRO A 214 -10.48 -6.47 5.43
CA PRO A 214 -11.55 -5.94 4.59
C PRO A 214 -11.33 -4.48 4.19
N ILE A 215 -10.68 -3.67 5.05
CA ILE A 215 -10.38 -2.27 4.76
C ILE A 215 -9.24 -2.15 3.75
N LEU A 216 -8.20 -2.99 3.85
CA LEU A 216 -7.16 -3.08 2.81
C LEU A 216 -7.78 -3.43 1.46
N GLU A 217 -8.66 -4.42 1.40
CA GLU A 217 -9.34 -4.79 0.16
C GLU A 217 -10.20 -3.65 -0.39
N TRP A 218 -10.93 -2.95 0.47
CA TRP A 218 -11.71 -1.77 0.09
C TRP A 218 -10.84 -0.64 -0.47
N LEU A 219 -9.71 -0.32 0.18
CA LEU A 219 -8.74 0.68 -0.30
C LEU A 219 -8.20 0.31 -1.68
N LEU A 220 -7.84 -0.96 -1.89
CA LEU A 220 -7.33 -1.45 -3.18
C LEU A 220 -8.38 -1.33 -4.29
N ILE A 221 -9.64 -1.67 -4.02
CA ILE A 221 -10.72 -1.48 -5.01
C ILE A 221 -10.83 -0.02 -5.42
N ILE A 222 -10.73 0.91 -4.45
CA ILE A 222 -10.82 2.34 -4.74
C ILE A 222 -9.62 2.81 -5.57
N MET A 223 -8.39 2.45 -5.20
CA MET A 223 -7.18 2.83 -5.94
C MET A 223 -7.13 2.21 -7.34
N GLU A 224 -7.56 0.95 -7.52
CA GLU A 224 -7.67 0.33 -8.85
C GLU A 224 -8.77 0.96 -9.71
N LYS A 225 -9.87 1.39 -9.09
CA LYS A 225 -10.92 2.14 -9.77
C LYS A 225 -10.43 3.53 -10.17
N ASP A 226 -9.61 4.16 -9.34
CA ASP A 226 -8.95 5.45 -9.62
C ASP A 226 -8.01 5.33 -10.82
N GLU A 227 -7.08 4.36 -10.79
CA GLU A 227 -6.14 4.09 -11.90
C GLU A 227 -6.86 3.87 -13.23
N ARG A 228 -7.99 3.12 -13.24
CA ARG A 228 -8.79 2.88 -14.45
C ARG A 228 -9.52 4.12 -14.97
N ARG A 229 -9.85 5.09 -14.11
CA ARG A 229 -10.56 6.32 -14.49
C ARG A 229 -9.61 7.40 -14.94
N THR A 230 -8.41 7.43 -14.37
CA THR A 230 -7.38 8.36 -14.80
C THR A 230 -6.77 7.90 -16.12
N GLN A 231 -6.47 8.85 -17.01
CA GLN A 231 -5.70 8.54 -18.23
C GLN A 231 -4.23 8.20 -17.89
N THR A 232 -3.81 8.43 -16.65
CA THR A 232 -2.50 8.02 -16.14
C THR A 232 -2.46 6.51 -15.94
N LEU A 233 -1.30 5.91 -16.21
CA LEU A 233 -1.04 4.48 -15.97
C LEU A 233 -0.84 4.14 -14.48
N TYR A 234 -1.29 5.01 -13.58
CA TYR A 234 -1.15 4.89 -12.12
C TYR A 234 -2.29 5.63 -11.42
N SER A 235 -2.57 5.26 -10.16
CA SER A 235 -3.53 5.95 -9.28
C SER A 235 -2.91 7.20 -8.61
N PRO A 236 -3.42 8.43 -8.89
CA PRO A 236 -3.02 9.62 -8.14
C PRO A 236 -3.42 9.57 -6.67
N LEU A 237 -4.49 8.85 -6.32
CA LEU A 237 -4.88 8.67 -4.92
C LEU A 237 -3.84 7.86 -4.15
N LEU A 238 -3.32 6.77 -4.73
CA LEU A 238 -2.21 6.02 -4.14
C LEU A 238 -0.98 6.91 -3.95
N LEU A 239 -0.63 7.70 -4.97
CA LEU A 239 0.48 8.65 -4.88
C LEU A 239 0.29 9.60 -3.69
N SER A 240 -0.90 10.16 -3.50
CA SER A 240 -1.20 11.10 -2.41
C SER A 240 -1.03 10.53 -0.98
N GLN A 241 -0.96 9.20 -0.85
CA GLN A 241 -0.77 8.49 0.41
C GLN A 241 0.68 8.21 0.75
N ILE A 242 1.59 8.48 -0.16
CA ILE A 242 3.02 8.28 0.04
C ILE A 242 3.60 9.63 0.41
N SER A 243 4.29 9.74 1.54
CA SER A 243 4.85 11.04 1.93
C SER A 243 6.05 11.41 1.04
N PRO A 244 6.16 12.68 0.60
CA PRO A 244 7.45 13.16 0.17
C PRO A 244 8.41 13.11 1.37
N SER A 245 9.64 12.67 1.14
CA SER A 245 10.65 12.62 2.19
C SER A 245 10.90 14.02 2.71
N LYS A 246 11.05 14.11 4.03
CA LYS A 246 11.42 15.34 4.73
C LYS A 246 12.86 15.80 4.41
N SER A 247 13.64 14.97 3.71
CA SER A 247 15.00 15.32 3.31
C SER A 247 14.96 16.39 2.22
N SER A 248 15.77 17.45 2.38
CA SER A 248 15.98 18.51 1.38
C SER A 248 16.53 17.99 0.04
N SER A 249 16.98 16.73 -0.01
CA SER A 249 17.26 16.00 -1.24
C SER A 249 15.95 15.44 -1.79
N GLY A 250 15.26 16.24 -2.60
CA GLY A 250 13.95 15.96 -3.16
C GLY A 250 13.78 14.59 -3.84
N ALA A 251 12.50 14.22 -4.01
CA ALA A 251 12.00 13.02 -4.71
C ALA A 251 12.17 11.64 -4.02
N ARG A 252 12.56 11.58 -2.74
CA ARG A 252 12.47 10.31 -2.00
C ARG A 252 11.03 10.14 -1.51
N TRP A 253 10.30 9.18 -2.03
CA TRP A 253 8.97 8.84 -1.53
C TRP A 253 9.08 7.64 -0.58
N ASP A 254 8.44 7.72 0.58
CA ASP A 254 8.51 6.69 1.63
C ASP A 254 7.54 5.54 1.32
N LEU A 255 8.07 4.49 0.69
CA LEU A 255 7.32 3.30 0.26
C LEU A 255 7.40 2.14 1.25
N ASP A 256 8.02 2.33 2.41
CA ASP A 256 8.30 1.21 3.33
C ASP A 256 7.00 0.58 3.85
N ALA A 257 6.04 1.40 4.32
CA ALA A 257 4.77 0.92 4.85
C ALA A 257 3.95 0.07 3.84
N PRO A 258 3.67 0.52 2.60
CA PRO A 258 2.94 -0.32 1.65
C PRO A 258 3.76 -1.55 1.21
N LEU A 259 5.09 -1.46 1.16
CA LEU A 259 5.93 -2.63 0.88
C LEU A 259 5.91 -3.65 2.03
N ASP A 260 5.91 -3.22 3.29
CA ASP A 260 5.78 -4.10 4.46
C ASP A 260 4.47 -4.89 4.37
N ILE A 261 3.38 -4.23 4.00
CA ILE A 261 2.08 -4.88 3.74
C ILE A 261 2.23 -5.92 2.63
N VAL A 262 2.78 -5.55 1.46
CA VAL A 262 2.98 -6.49 0.33
C VAL A 262 3.73 -7.74 0.80
N PHE A 263 4.90 -7.61 1.41
CA PHE A 263 5.70 -8.79 1.74
C PHE A 263 5.11 -9.61 2.88
N HIS A 264 4.46 -8.97 3.86
CA HIS A 264 3.71 -9.67 4.90
C HIS A 264 2.56 -10.51 4.31
N THR A 265 1.81 -9.94 3.36
CA THR A 265 0.71 -10.67 2.71
C THR A 265 1.19 -11.85 1.85
N LEU A 266 2.34 -11.72 1.17
CA LEU A 266 2.93 -12.78 0.35
C LEU A 266 3.42 -13.95 1.20
N GLN A 267 3.93 -13.67 2.39
CA GLN A 267 4.36 -14.69 3.35
C GLN A 267 3.21 -15.39 4.06
N THR A 268 2.01 -14.80 4.08
CA THR A 268 0.84 -15.39 4.72
C THR A 268 0.34 -16.62 3.95
N SER A 269 -0.12 -17.67 4.63
CA SER A 269 -0.65 -18.90 3.98
C SER A 269 -2.00 -18.72 3.27
N ALA A 270 -2.77 -17.68 3.64
CA ALA A 270 -4.11 -17.47 3.10
C ALA A 270 -4.06 -16.90 1.66
N PRO A 271 -4.60 -17.60 0.65
CA PRO A 271 -4.51 -17.20 -0.75
C PRO A 271 -5.18 -15.85 -1.04
N ARG A 272 -6.29 -15.55 -0.35
CA ARG A 272 -6.97 -14.25 -0.46
C ARG A 272 -6.07 -13.09 -0.01
N ARG A 273 -5.30 -13.27 1.05
CA ARG A 273 -4.38 -12.23 1.56
C ARG A 273 -3.20 -12.04 0.60
N ARG A 274 -2.61 -13.13 0.11
CA ARG A 274 -1.60 -13.11 -0.96
C ARG A 274 -2.08 -12.31 -2.18
N ALA A 275 -3.32 -12.54 -2.60
CA ALA A 275 -3.91 -11.80 -3.72
C ALA A 275 -4.02 -10.28 -3.46
N LEU A 276 -4.32 -9.85 -2.22
CA LEU A 276 -4.31 -8.42 -1.87
C LEU A 276 -2.89 -7.82 -1.96
N GLY A 277 -1.88 -8.57 -1.52
CA GLY A 277 -0.47 -8.21 -1.68
C GLY A 277 -0.06 -7.98 -3.12
N LEU A 278 -0.40 -8.92 -3.98
CA LEU A 278 -0.12 -8.86 -5.41
C LEU A 278 -0.82 -7.66 -6.06
N ARG A 279 -2.09 -7.42 -5.73
CA ARG A 279 -2.83 -6.24 -6.21
C ARG A 279 -2.16 -4.93 -5.78
N LEU A 280 -1.75 -4.82 -4.51
CA LEU A 280 -1.02 -3.64 -4.02
C LEU A 280 0.32 -3.47 -4.74
N LEU A 281 1.08 -4.55 -4.93
CA LEU A 281 2.36 -4.50 -5.64
C LEU A 281 2.19 -4.06 -7.10
N ILE A 282 1.14 -4.52 -7.79
CA ILE A 282 0.82 -4.08 -9.16
C ILE A 282 0.57 -2.57 -9.19
N LEU A 283 -0.22 -2.03 -8.25
CA LEU A 283 -0.44 -0.59 -8.16
C LEU A 283 0.86 0.19 -7.89
N LEU A 284 1.74 -0.32 -7.02
CA LEU A 284 3.05 0.29 -6.75
C LEU A 284 3.99 0.23 -7.96
N VAL A 285 3.97 -0.86 -8.71
CA VAL A 285 4.75 -1.01 -9.95
C VAL A 285 4.24 -0.05 -11.02
N ASN A 286 2.92 0.05 -11.19
CA ASN A 286 2.29 1.02 -12.09
C ASN A 286 2.64 2.46 -11.70
N LEU A 287 2.70 2.75 -10.40
CA LEU A 287 3.15 4.04 -9.87
C LEU A 287 4.59 4.40 -10.30
N THR A 288 5.47 3.43 -10.59
CA THR A 288 6.82 3.74 -11.12
C THR A 288 6.81 4.41 -12.50
N SER A 289 5.65 4.44 -13.17
CA SER A 289 5.46 5.16 -14.43
C SER A 289 5.50 6.69 -14.26
N THR A 290 5.35 7.20 -13.03
CA THR A 290 5.55 8.62 -12.74
C THR A 290 7.02 8.94 -12.47
N THR A 291 7.46 10.14 -12.82
CA THR A 291 8.78 10.67 -12.46
C THR A 291 8.90 11.00 -10.97
N LEU A 292 7.78 11.06 -10.25
CA LEU A 292 7.77 11.42 -8.83
C LEU A 292 8.37 10.32 -7.96
N VAL A 293 8.17 9.04 -8.29
CA VAL A 293 8.74 7.92 -7.53
C VAL A 293 10.11 7.56 -8.09
N ASP A 294 11.18 7.63 -7.29
CA ASP A 294 12.52 7.18 -7.70
C ASP A 294 12.53 5.65 -7.99
N LEU A 295 12.62 5.28 -9.28
CA LEU A 295 12.61 3.88 -9.72
C LEU A 295 13.80 3.08 -9.18
N PRO A 296 15.06 3.55 -9.29
CA PRO A 296 16.20 2.89 -8.63
C PRO A 296 15.98 2.61 -7.14
N MET A 297 15.48 3.58 -6.37
CA MET A 297 15.20 3.37 -4.94
C MET A 297 14.08 2.36 -4.70
N PHE A 298 12.98 2.45 -5.45
CA PHE A 298 11.90 1.47 -5.37
C PHE A 298 12.40 0.06 -5.70
N LEU A 299 13.16 -0.09 -6.79
CA LEU A 299 13.77 -1.36 -7.16
C LEU A 299 14.72 -1.87 -6.08
N ASN A 300 15.50 -1.00 -5.44
CA ASN A 300 16.33 -1.40 -4.29
C ASN A 300 15.50 -1.97 -3.15
N ALA A 301 14.49 -1.25 -2.69
CA ALA A 301 13.64 -1.66 -1.58
C ALA A 301 12.89 -2.97 -1.86
N VAL A 302 12.41 -3.14 -3.09
CA VAL A 302 11.65 -4.32 -3.50
C VAL A 302 12.55 -5.51 -3.76
N SER A 303 13.67 -5.32 -4.45
CA SER A 303 14.51 -6.44 -4.87
C SER A 303 15.04 -7.24 -3.70
N ASP A 304 15.53 -6.60 -2.64
CA ASP A 304 16.12 -7.36 -1.53
C ASP A 304 15.07 -8.25 -0.84
N ARG A 305 13.81 -7.83 -0.84
CA ARG A 305 12.67 -8.57 -0.28
C ARG A 305 12.10 -9.60 -1.25
N VAL A 306 12.08 -9.32 -2.56
CA VAL A 306 11.65 -10.29 -3.59
C VAL A 306 12.66 -11.43 -3.69
N LEU A 307 13.95 -11.12 -3.63
CA LEU A 307 15.01 -12.11 -3.77
C LEU A 307 15.20 -12.98 -2.51
N SER A 308 14.59 -12.60 -1.39
CA SER A 308 14.52 -13.45 -0.19
C SER A 308 13.29 -14.36 -0.17
N LEU A 309 12.36 -14.23 -1.13
CA LEU A 309 11.21 -15.11 -1.23
C LEU A 309 11.63 -16.53 -1.64
N PRO A 310 10.91 -17.57 -1.16
CA PRO A 310 11.01 -18.90 -1.72
C PRO A 310 10.78 -18.88 -3.23
N PHE A 311 11.45 -19.79 -3.93
CA PHE A 311 11.41 -19.85 -5.39
C PHE A 311 9.97 -19.95 -5.96
N ASP A 312 9.12 -20.75 -5.31
CA ASP A 312 7.73 -20.93 -5.74
C ASP A 312 6.91 -19.64 -5.61
N ASP A 313 7.13 -18.87 -4.54
CA ASP A 313 6.48 -17.58 -4.33
C ASP A 313 6.99 -16.52 -5.33
N LEU A 314 8.28 -16.56 -5.68
CA LEU A 314 8.83 -15.69 -6.74
C LEU A 314 8.21 -16.00 -8.11
N THR A 315 8.04 -17.29 -8.43
CA THR A 315 7.40 -17.71 -9.68
C THR A 315 5.93 -17.32 -9.72
N ALA A 316 5.22 -17.52 -8.61
CA ALA A 316 3.84 -17.08 -8.48
C ALA A 316 3.71 -15.56 -8.62
N LEU A 317 4.66 -14.81 -8.05
CA LEU A 317 4.73 -13.35 -8.19
C LEU A 317 4.88 -12.94 -9.66
N PHE A 318 5.84 -13.49 -10.40
CA PHE A 318 6.03 -13.16 -11.81
C PHE A 318 4.86 -13.56 -12.70
N GLY A 319 4.21 -14.69 -12.39
CA GLY A 319 3.00 -15.14 -13.09
C GLY A 319 1.77 -14.27 -12.81
N ALA A 320 1.69 -13.65 -11.63
CA ALA A 320 0.58 -12.77 -11.24
C ALA A 320 0.71 -11.33 -11.77
N LEU A 321 1.93 -10.87 -12.07
CA LEU A 321 2.15 -9.53 -12.62
C LEU A 321 1.61 -9.45 -14.06
N PRO A 322 0.78 -8.44 -14.39
CA PRO A 322 0.22 -8.31 -15.71
C PRO A 322 1.31 -7.99 -16.74
N ALA A 323 1.08 -8.32 -18.01
CA ALA A 323 1.99 -7.98 -19.10
C ALA A 323 1.88 -6.49 -19.53
N THR A 324 1.69 -5.57 -18.59
CA THR A 324 1.73 -4.13 -18.87
C THR A 324 3.18 -3.68 -19.00
N ARG A 325 3.43 -2.62 -19.75
CA ARG A 325 4.78 -2.09 -19.96
C ARG A 325 5.54 -1.78 -18.65
N PRO A 326 4.95 -1.10 -17.64
CA PRO A 326 5.60 -0.89 -16.35
C PRO A 326 5.96 -2.19 -15.62
N ALA A 327 5.06 -3.17 -15.62
CA ALA A 327 5.27 -4.46 -14.97
C ALA A 327 6.33 -5.31 -15.67
N LEU A 328 6.41 -5.27 -16.99
CA LEU A 328 7.47 -5.93 -17.75
C LEU A 328 8.83 -5.27 -17.49
N HIS A 329 8.92 -3.94 -17.50
CA HIS A 329 10.18 -3.25 -17.15
C HIS A 329 10.62 -3.55 -15.71
N PHE A 330 9.68 -3.64 -14.78
CA PHE A 330 9.94 -4.03 -13.40
C PHE A 330 10.46 -5.48 -13.30
N ARG A 331 9.80 -6.44 -13.96
CA ARG A 331 10.28 -7.84 -14.05
C ARG A 331 11.68 -7.93 -14.64
N LEU A 332 11.92 -7.19 -15.74
CA LEU A 332 13.22 -7.14 -16.40
C LEU A 332 14.30 -6.63 -15.43
N ALA A 333 14.04 -5.53 -14.74
CA ALA A 333 14.98 -4.94 -13.78
C ALA A 333 15.28 -5.88 -12.60
N LEU A 334 14.27 -6.59 -12.08
CA LEU A 334 14.46 -7.60 -11.04
C LEU A 334 15.33 -8.76 -11.52
N CYS A 335 15.07 -9.30 -12.71
CA CYS A 335 15.87 -10.38 -13.29
C CYS A 335 17.32 -9.96 -13.49
N LYS A 336 17.56 -8.76 -14.07
CA LYS A 336 18.91 -8.21 -14.25
C LYS A 336 19.65 -8.11 -12.93
N ARG A 337 19.00 -7.58 -11.89
CA ARG A 337 19.61 -7.43 -10.57
C ARG A 337 19.88 -8.77 -9.90
N TYR A 338 18.97 -9.74 -10.02
CA TYR A 338 19.20 -11.08 -9.49
C TYR A 338 20.46 -11.70 -10.10
N LEU A 339 20.55 -11.69 -11.44
CA LEU A 339 21.69 -12.26 -12.16
C LEU A 339 23.00 -11.52 -11.86
N ALA A 340 22.97 -10.20 -11.73
CA ALA A 340 24.15 -9.42 -11.35
C ALA A 340 24.63 -9.71 -9.91
N ARG A 341 23.74 -10.08 -8.99
CA ARG A 341 24.11 -10.47 -7.62
C ARG A 341 24.64 -11.88 -7.54
N SER A 342 24.16 -12.80 -8.37
CA SER A 342 24.64 -14.18 -8.39
C SER A 342 26.01 -14.33 -9.05
N SER A 343 26.45 -13.39 -9.90
CA SER A 343 27.81 -13.39 -10.43
C SER A 343 28.85 -12.77 -9.47
N SER A 344 28.44 -11.95 -8.49
CA SER A 344 29.36 -11.25 -7.59
C SER A 344 29.79 -12.05 -6.34
N THR A 345 29.22 -13.25 -6.11
CA THR A 345 29.37 -13.99 -4.86
C THR A 345 30.79 -14.45 -4.52
N ASP A 346 31.72 -14.47 -5.49
CA ASP A 346 33.12 -14.83 -5.25
C ASP A 346 34.07 -13.64 -5.01
N ALA A 347 33.65 -12.40 -5.30
CA ALA A 347 34.55 -11.23 -5.23
C ALA A 347 34.37 -10.37 -3.96
N GLU A 348 33.28 -10.53 -3.21
CA GLU A 348 32.88 -9.55 -2.18
C GLU A 348 33.35 -9.84 -0.75
N LYS A 349 34.09 -10.93 -0.50
CA LYS A 349 34.71 -11.17 0.82
C LYS A 349 35.90 -10.23 1.15
N SER A 350 36.31 -9.31 0.27
CA SER A 350 37.54 -8.53 0.49
C SER A 350 37.46 -7.01 0.28
N ARG A 351 36.32 -6.43 -0.12
CA ARG A 351 36.21 -4.97 -0.21
C ARG A 351 35.66 -4.39 1.08
N ALA A 352 36.57 -4.14 2.02
CA ALA A 352 36.38 -3.22 3.13
C ALA A 352 35.72 -1.95 2.60
N ARG A 353 34.42 -1.78 2.87
CA ARG A 353 33.65 -0.59 2.53
C ARG A 353 34.47 0.61 3.01
N PRO A 354 34.93 1.52 2.13
CA PRO A 354 35.69 2.68 2.57
C PRO A 354 34.82 3.42 3.59
N LYS A 355 35.32 3.49 4.84
CA LYS A 355 34.65 4.25 5.89
C LYS A 355 34.39 5.64 5.33
N PRO A 356 33.15 6.15 5.34
CA PRO A 356 32.88 7.51 4.91
C PRO A 356 33.75 8.43 5.78
N LEU A 357 34.81 8.98 5.18
CA LEU A 357 35.63 10.02 5.77
C LEU A 357 34.68 11.17 6.08
N GLN A 358 34.47 11.43 7.38
CA GLN A 358 33.71 12.57 7.87
C GLN A 358 34.33 13.83 7.26
N ARG A 359 33.69 14.36 6.22
CA ARG A 359 34.05 15.63 5.62
C ARG A 359 33.72 16.70 6.65
N GLY A 360 34.75 17.33 7.21
CA GLY A 360 34.61 18.37 8.22
C GLY A 360 33.59 19.41 7.80
N GLN A 361 32.66 19.72 8.71
CA GLN A 361 31.72 20.81 8.54
C GLN A 361 32.50 22.12 8.34
N PRO A 362 32.24 22.89 7.27
CA PRO A 362 32.69 24.27 7.22
C PRO A 362 31.97 25.10 8.30
N PRO A 363 32.65 26.08 8.92
CA PRO A 363 32.09 26.89 9.98
C PRO A 363 30.92 27.75 9.48
N ASN A 364 29.86 27.80 10.29
CA ASN A 364 28.64 28.58 10.06
C ASN A 364 28.97 30.06 9.81
N ALA A 365 28.64 30.55 8.61
CA ALA A 365 28.54 31.98 8.35
C ALA A 365 27.13 32.47 8.73
N PRO A 366 27.00 33.57 9.48
CA PRO A 366 25.71 34.17 9.80
C PRO A 366 25.11 34.77 8.53
N SER A 367 23.88 34.35 8.20
CA SER A 367 23.11 34.89 7.07
C SER A 367 21.92 35.68 7.62
N ASP A 368 21.87 36.95 7.24
CA ASP A 368 20.79 37.89 7.56
C ASP A 368 19.41 37.43 7.07
N PRO A 369 18.33 37.72 7.80
CA PRO A 369 16.98 37.46 7.34
C PRO A 369 16.53 38.62 6.45
N THR A 370 16.45 38.40 5.13
CA THR A 370 15.72 39.33 4.24
C THR A 370 14.46 38.65 3.73
N GLU A 371 13.36 39.32 4.03
CA GLU A 371 11.98 39.05 3.69
C GLU A 371 11.73 38.88 2.18
N ASN A 372 10.87 37.91 1.86
CA ASN A 372 9.80 37.92 0.85
C ASN A 372 9.73 36.59 0.10
N ALA A 373 9.00 35.63 0.67
CA ALA A 373 8.44 34.52 -0.07
C ALA A 373 6.96 34.85 -0.34
N GLN A 374 6.68 35.40 -1.53
CA GLN A 374 5.34 35.38 -2.10
C GLN A 374 5.03 33.95 -2.52
N ASP A 375 3.98 33.38 -1.95
CA ASP A 375 3.42 32.08 -2.34
C ASP A 375 2.90 32.13 -3.78
N PRO A 376 3.44 31.32 -4.72
CA PRO A 376 2.78 31.09 -5.99
C PRO A 376 1.63 30.10 -5.79
N SER A 377 0.50 30.63 -5.33
CA SER A 377 -0.81 29.98 -5.38
C SER A 377 -1.27 29.93 -6.85
N SER A 378 -0.78 28.95 -7.61
CA SER A 378 -1.36 28.61 -8.92
C SER A 378 -1.43 27.10 -9.01
N GLY A 379 -2.66 26.56 -9.02
CA GLY A 379 -2.95 25.15 -9.27
C GLY A 379 -2.60 24.76 -10.70
N ALA A 380 -1.31 24.74 -11.02
CA ALA A 380 -0.81 24.06 -12.19
C ALA A 380 -1.04 22.58 -11.95
N GLU A 381 -2.03 22.01 -12.64
CA GLU A 381 -2.12 20.58 -12.85
C GLU A 381 -0.75 20.13 -13.35
N ALA A 382 0.03 19.50 -12.45
CA ALA A 382 1.36 19.02 -12.78
C ALA A 382 1.20 18.05 -13.93
N ALA A 383 1.54 18.50 -15.15
CA ALA A 383 1.50 17.67 -16.34
C ALA A 383 2.29 16.41 -16.02
N SER A 384 1.58 15.28 -15.93
CA SER A 384 2.17 13.99 -15.56
C SER A 384 3.15 13.60 -16.67
N VAL A 385 4.41 13.94 -16.51
CA VAL A 385 5.48 13.51 -17.41
C VAL A 385 5.62 12.00 -17.22
N ALA A 386 5.17 11.24 -18.21
CA ALA A 386 5.36 9.80 -18.22
C ALA A 386 6.87 9.50 -18.20
N ARG A 387 7.29 8.62 -17.29
CA ARG A 387 8.67 8.17 -17.22
C ARG A 387 9.04 7.44 -18.51
N GLN A 388 10.16 7.84 -19.08
CA GLN A 388 10.85 7.04 -20.08
C GLN A 388 11.74 6.03 -19.35
N TYR A 389 11.45 4.74 -19.52
CA TYR A 389 12.32 3.68 -19.05
C TYR A 389 13.57 3.64 -19.92
N LEU A 390 14.74 3.52 -19.30
CA LEU A 390 15.99 3.36 -20.04
C LEU A 390 15.90 2.09 -20.91
N PRO A 391 16.10 2.20 -22.24
CA PRO A 391 16.07 1.03 -23.10
C PRO A 391 17.18 0.07 -22.68
N THR A 392 16.83 -1.19 -22.51
CA THR A 392 17.82 -2.25 -22.29
C THR A 392 18.22 -2.82 -23.64
N SER A 393 19.53 -2.84 -23.94
CA SER A 393 20.01 -3.37 -25.21
C SER A 393 19.96 -4.89 -25.24
N SER A 394 19.66 -5.46 -26.39
CA SER A 394 19.69 -6.89 -26.64
C SER A 394 21.04 -7.53 -26.32
N VAL A 395 22.14 -6.80 -26.58
CA VAL A 395 23.52 -7.19 -26.22
C VAL A 395 23.68 -7.36 -24.70
N GLU A 396 23.09 -6.49 -23.89
CA GLU A 396 23.14 -6.62 -22.43
C GLU A 396 22.39 -7.86 -21.96
N ILE A 397 21.22 -8.15 -22.56
CA ILE A 397 20.44 -9.35 -22.25
C ILE A 397 21.23 -10.61 -22.59
N LEU A 398 21.80 -10.68 -23.81
CA LEU A 398 22.62 -11.82 -24.21
C LEU A 398 23.81 -12.01 -23.26
N ARG A 399 24.51 -10.93 -22.89
CA ARG A 399 25.62 -10.99 -21.93
C ARG A 399 25.19 -11.60 -20.59
N LEU A 400 24.06 -11.16 -20.03
CA LEU A 400 23.56 -11.66 -18.74
C LEU A 400 23.14 -13.13 -18.80
N VAL A 401 22.60 -13.58 -19.94
CA VAL A 401 22.23 -14.99 -20.15
C VAL A 401 23.48 -15.86 -20.35
N SER A 402 24.48 -15.37 -21.09
CA SER A 402 25.72 -16.09 -21.38
C SER A 402 26.74 -16.09 -20.22
N GLU A 403 26.56 -15.25 -19.20
CA GLU A 403 27.49 -15.19 -18.07
C GLU A 403 27.52 -16.54 -17.33
N PRO A 404 28.71 -17.14 -17.13
CA PRO A 404 28.85 -18.40 -16.42
C PRO A 404 28.47 -18.18 -14.95
N GLN A 405 27.52 -18.97 -14.47
CA GLN A 405 27.02 -18.90 -13.10
C GLN A 405 26.96 -20.31 -12.51
N PRO A 406 26.98 -20.46 -11.18
CA PRO A 406 26.80 -21.77 -10.55
C PRO A 406 25.51 -22.42 -11.07
N SER A 407 25.59 -23.70 -11.41
CA SER A 407 24.46 -24.50 -11.89
C SER A 407 23.37 -24.54 -10.82
N ASN A 408 22.44 -23.61 -10.91
CA ASN A 408 21.32 -23.44 -9.99
C ASN A 408 20.06 -23.29 -10.83
N ASP A 409 19.09 -24.18 -10.61
CA ASP A 409 17.80 -24.18 -11.30
C ASP A 409 17.11 -22.81 -11.24
N MET A 410 17.29 -22.07 -10.15
CA MET A 410 16.75 -20.73 -9.99
C MET A 410 17.39 -19.75 -10.99
N VAL A 411 18.71 -19.80 -11.18
CA VAL A 411 19.43 -18.94 -12.14
C VAL A 411 18.95 -19.22 -13.55
N ALA A 412 18.83 -20.50 -13.94
CA ALA A 412 18.33 -20.87 -15.27
C ALA A 412 16.89 -20.35 -15.52
N ARG A 413 16.02 -20.47 -14.51
CA ARG A 413 14.65 -19.94 -14.56
C ARG A 413 14.60 -18.42 -14.68
N ILE A 414 15.45 -17.70 -13.94
CA ILE A 414 15.54 -16.24 -14.04
C ILE A 414 16.12 -15.79 -15.37
N LYS A 415 17.12 -16.49 -15.92
CA LYS A 415 17.62 -16.24 -17.29
C LYS A 415 16.51 -16.41 -18.32
N MET A 416 15.69 -17.45 -18.21
CA MET A 416 14.53 -17.63 -19.09
C MET A 416 13.50 -16.51 -18.93
N GLU A 417 13.15 -16.19 -17.69
CA GLU A 417 12.20 -15.13 -17.38
C GLU A 417 12.66 -13.77 -17.94
N LEU A 418 13.96 -13.46 -17.82
CA LEU A 418 14.59 -12.28 -18.42
C LEU A 418 14.34 -12.22 -19.93
N VAL A 419 14.63 -13.32 -20.65
CA VAL A 419 14.46 -13.43 -22.12
C VAL A 419 12.98 -13.28 -22.51
N LEU A 420 12.09 -13.95 -21.80
CA LEU A 420 10.65 -13.90 -22.03
C LEU A 420 10.10 -12.47 -21.87
N VAL A 421 10.46 -11.82 -20.77
CA VAL A 421 10.05 -10.45 -20.47
C VAL A 421 10.60 -9.48 -21.51
N TYR A 422 11.87 -9.65 -21.89
CA TYR A 422 12.49 -8.81 -22.92
C TYR A 422 11.80 -8.98 -24.28
N TRP A 423 11.52 -10.21 -24.69
CA TRP A 423 10.77 -10.48 -25.93
C TRP A 423 9.38 -9.85 -25.91
N MET A 424 8.65 -9.93 -24.78
CA MET A 424 7.34 -9.27 -24.64
C MET A 424 7.45 -7.74 -24.77
N LEU A 425 8.50 -7.12 -24.20
CA LEU A 425 8.76 -5.69 -24.35
C LEU A 425 9.03 -5.32 -25.81
N GLN A 426 9.83 -6.12 -26.52
CA GLN A 426 10.11 -5.90 -27.95
C GLN A 426 8.82 -5.97 -28.78
N LYS A 427 7.98 -6.98 -28.53
CA LYS A 427 6.68 -7.11 -29.20
C LYS A 427 5.75 -5.92 -28.96
N GLN A 428 5.79 -5.32 -27.77
CA GLN A 428 4.99 -4.13 -27.46
C GLN A 428 5.54 -2.84 -28.08
N SER A 429 6.78 -2.85 -28.57
CA SER A 429 7.45 -1.66 -29.12
C SER A 429 7.17 -1.45 -30.60
N GLY A 430 6.58 -2.45 -31.28
CA GLY A 430 6.22 -2.36 -32.71
C GLY A 430 7.45 -2.19 -33.60
N ASP A 431 7.35 -1.31 -34.60
CA ASP A 431 8.42 -1.06 -35.59
C ASP A 431 9.68 -0.40 -35.01
N ALA A 432 9.60 0.14 -33.78
CA ALA A 432 10.74 0.70 -33.06
C ALA A 432 11.53 -0.35 -32.26
N GLY A 433 11.33 -1.64 -32.57
CA GLY A 433 12.02 -2.76 -31.92
C GLY A 433 13.53 -2.76 -32.15
N ASP A 434 14.24 -3.40 -31.24
CA ASP A 434 15.69 -3.63 -31.30
C ASP A 434 15.99 -4.64 -32.43
N THR A 435 16.58 -4.17 -33.54
CA THR A 435 16.94 -5.02 -34.69
C THR A 435 17.98 -6.07 -34.33
N ASP A 436 18.86 -5.78 -33.39
CA ASP A 436 19.92 -6.69 -32.95
C ASP A 436 19.30 -7.88 -32.19
N TRP A 437 18.14 -7.68 -31.55
CA TRP A 437 17.40 -8.78 -30.93
C TRP A 437 16.96 -9.83 -31.96
N GLN A 438 16.54 -9.41 -33.15
CA GLN A 438 16.16 -10.32 -34.24
C GLN A 438 17.38 -11.07 -34.81
N ASP A 439 18.54 -10.42 -34.92
CA ASP A 439 19.80 -11.11 -35.25
C ASP A 439 20.15 -12.16 -34.20
N ILE A 440 20.05 -11.83 -32.91
CA ILE A 440 20.35 -12.76 -31.81
C ILE A 440 19.42 -13.99 -31.81
N LEU A 441 18.13 -13.80 -32.12
CA LEU A 441 17.18 -14.90 -32.23
C LEU A 441 17.46 -15.79 -33.45
N SER A 442 17.71 -15.18 -34.61
CA SER A 442 17.93 -15.91 -35.88
C SER A 442 19.29 -16.60 -35.98
N SER A 443 20.33 -16.02 -35.39
CA SER A 443 21.69 -16.57 -35.39
C SER A 443 21.88 -17.77 -34.46
N GLY A 444 20.92 -18.09 -33.59
CA GLY A 444 21.02 -19.18 -32.63
C GLY A 444 21.90 -18.89 -31.41
N LYS A 445 22.51 -17.70 -31.32
CA LYS A 445 23.35 -17.26 -30.18
C LYS A 445 22.63 -17.41 -28.83
N LEU A 446 21.34 -17.13 -28.80
CA LEU A 446 20.54 -17.30 -27.59
C LEU A 446 20.45 -18.77 -27.16
N SER A 447 20.25 -19.68 -28.12
CA SER A 447 20.22 -21.12 -27.85
C SER A 447 21.58 -21.63 -27.36
N GLU A 448 22.68 -21.13 -27.95
CA GLU A 448 24.04 -21.44 -27.49
C GLU A 448 24.28 -20.99 -26.05
N ALA A 449 23.78 -19.79 -25.68
CA ALA A 449 23.89 -19.26 -24.33
C ALA A 449 23.18 -20.13 -23.27
N PHE A 450 22.10 -20.84 -23.63
CA PHE A 450 21.45 -21.82 -22.76
C PHE A 450 22.06 -23.23 -22.88
N GLY A 451 22.59 -23.60 -24.04
CA GLY A 451 23.08 -24.94 -24.37
C GLY A 451 24.29 -25.40 -23.54
N GLY A 452 25.03 -24.48 -22.92
CA GLY A 452 26.06 -24.83 -21.93
C GLY A 452 25.51 -25.43 -20.64
N ASP A 453 24.30 -25.06 -20.22
CA ASP A 453 23.69 -25.43 -18.92
C ASP A 453 22.60 -26.50 -19.04
N ILE A 454 21.99 -26.66 -20.23
CA ILE A 454 20.88 -27.61 -20.47
C ILE A 454 21.42 -28.86 -21.19
N ALA A 455 22.35 -29.59 -20.56
CA ALA A 455 22.65 -30.93 -21.02
C ALA A 455 21.37 -31.79 -20.89
N PRO A 456 21.03 -32.63 -21.89
CA PRO A 456 19.86 -33.50 -21.81
C PRO A 456 20.04 -34.44 -20.63
N VAL A 457 19.33 -34.19 -19.53
CA VAL A 457 19.18 -35.15 -18.44
C VAL A 457 18.43 -36.34 -19.01
N SER A 458 19.20 -37.32 -19.48
CA SER A 458 18.69 -38.50 -20.17
C SER A 458 17.70 -39.24 -19.28
N GLY A 459 16.42 -39.20 -19.62
CA GLY A 459 15.38 -40.07 -19.05
C GLY A 459 14.23 -39.41 -18.28
N GLY A 460 14.17 -38.08 -18.14
CA GLY A 460 13.04 -37.40 -17.48
C GLY A 460 12.48 -36.26 -18.32
N ILE A 461 11.16 -36.04 -18.28
CA ILE A 461 10.53 -34.78 -18.71
C ILE A 461 10.97 -33.71 -17.69
N GLY A 462 12.25 -33.32 -17.78
CA GLY A 462 12.84 -32.29 -16.95
C GLY A 462 12.43 -30.91 -17.46
N PRO A 463 12.63 -29.87 -16.63
CA PRO A 463 12.32 -28.49 -17.00
C PRO A 463 13.01 -28.04 -18.32
N GLY A 464 14.14 -28.66 -18.69
CA GLY A 464 14.82 -28.42 -19.97
C GLY A 464 13.97 -28.63 -21.22
N GLY A 465 13.02 -29.57 -21.21
CA GLY A 465 12.14 -29.82 -22.37
C GLY A 465 11.14 -28.70 -22.61
N ALA A 466 10.55 -28.16 -21.53
CA ALA A 466 9.66 -27.01 -21.61
C ALA A 466 10.39 -25.75 -22.08
N TYR A 467 11.66 -25.60 -21.70
CA TYR A 467 12.49 -24.47 -22.09
C TYR A 467 12.84 -24.46 -23.57
N SER A 468 13.22 -25.63 -24.10
CA SER A 468 13.46 -25.78 -25.53
C SER A 468 12.20 -25.45 -26.34
N ALA A 469 11.03 -25.97 -25.95
CA ALA A 469 9.77 -25.69 -26.64
C ALA A 469 9.39 -24.20 -26.63
N LEU A 470 9.61 -23.51 -25.51
CA LEU A 470 9.32 -22.08 -25.38
C LEU A 470 10.29 -21.23 -26.21
N LEU A 471 11.59 -21.56 -26.23
CA LEU A 471 12.56 -20.91 -27.11
C LEU A 471 12.20 -21.13 -28.58
N THR A 472 11.80 -22.35 -28.96
CA THR A 472 11.30 -22.63 -30.31
C THR A 472 10.04 -21.81 -30.64
N ALA A 473 9.11 -21.67 -29.70
CA ALA A 473 7.91 -20.85 -29.90
C ALA A 473 8.22 -19.35 -30.08
N ILE A 474 9.30 -18.87 -29.48
CA ILE A 474 9.80 -17.50 -29.62
C ILE A 474 10.51 -17.30 -30.96
N THR A 475 11.31 -18.28 -31.42
CA THR A 475 12.12 -18.14 -32.64
C THR A 475 11.35 -18.41 -33.94
N VAL A 476 10.27 -19.20 -33.90
CA VAL A 476 9.48 -19.55 -35.09
C VAL A 476 8.44 -18.48 -35.48
N ARG A 477 8.26 -17.45 -34.65
CA ARG A 477 7.32 -16.33 -34.89
C ARG A 477 8.06 -15.02 -35.03
#